data_AF-A0A9D9WXS0-F1
#
_entry.id   AF-A0A9D9WXS0-F1
#
_cell.length_a   1.000
_cell.length_b   1.000
_cell.length_c   1.000
_cell.angle_alpha   90.00
_cell.angle_beta   90.00
_cell.angle_gamma   90.00
#
_symmetry.space_group_name_H-M   'P 1'
#
loop_
_entity.id
_entity.type
_entity.pdbx_description
1 polymer ?
#
loop_
_entity_poly.entity_id
_entity_poly.type
_entity_poly.pdbx_seq_one_letter_code
_entity_poly.pdbx_strand_id
1 'polypeptide(L)'
;MESFPSAFALYAYGVAAIGFVLFGLQLMLSARRSPRARLLSMCMIAGAAWCALCAGFVLHPLPVLLTLAHAADALHSLLFLLFLAACVIDPEGLRPLSHLLKRPSWLMRFVLVSVLPVALAYVAISWFVPAGLAPLRWLMACGLALSLLGAVMTEQFYRNTPQQWRWGIKPMALGLAFSLAFDLYFFSESLMFREQDANLWAVRGLVHALAIPLFAASSARVREWSIRLNVSRDAVFHTSAL
;
A
#
# COMPACT_ATOMS: atom_id res chain seq x y z
N MET A 1 18.99 16.33 24.81
CA MET A 1 17.52 16.34 24.98
C MET A 1 16.95 15.57 23.82
N GLU A 2 16.68 14.29 24.02
CA GLU A 2 16.05 13.46 22.99
C GLU A 2 14.65 14.03 22.74
N SER A 3 14.45 14.59 21.55
CA SER A 3 13.18 15.16 21.16
C SER A 3 12.18 14.01 21.10
N PHE A 4 11.22 13.98 22.02
CA PHE A 4 10.09 13.05 22.03
C PHE A 4 9.53 12.66 20.63
N PRO A 5 9.46 13.58 19.64
CA PRO A 5 9.10 13.25 18.26
C PRO A 5 9.95 12.16 17.59
N SER A 6 11.27 12.14 17.79
CA SER A 6 12.18 11.19 17.13
C SER A 6 12.05 9.78 17.70
N ALA A 7 11.97 9.66 19.04
CA ALA A 7 11.71 8.39 19.70
C ALA A 7 10.35 7.81 19.27
N PHE A 8 9.31 8.65 19.25
CA PHE A 8 7.99 8.23 18.79
C PHE A 8 8.00 7.77 17.32
N ALA A 9 8.65 8.52 16.42
CA ALA A 9 8.80 8.14 15.01
C ALA A 9 9.50 6.77 14.87
N LEU A 10 10.58 6.54 15.62
CA LEU A 10 11.33 5.29 15.59
C LEU A 10 10.44 4.09 15.97
N TYR A 11 9.68 4.21 17.06
CA TYR A 11 8.76 3.14 17.48
C TYR A 11 7.61 2.95 16.50
N ALA A 12 7.00 4.03 16.02
CA ALA A 12 5.88 3.98 15.08
C ALA A 12 6.28 3.29 13.76
N TYR A 13 7.39 3.70 13.15
CA TYR A 13 7.90 3.09 11.93
C TYR A 13 8.49 1.69 12.17
N GLY A 14 9.09 1.43 13.33
CA GLY A 14 9.59 0.11 13.70
C GLY A 14 8.46 -0.92 13.81
N VAL A 15 7.38 -0.58 14.50
CA VAL A 15 6.18 -1.44 14.62
C VAL A 15 5.54 -1.66 13.25
N ALA A 16 5.41 -0.61 12.43
CA ALA A 16 4.89 -0.71 11.07
C ALA A 16 5.75 -1.66 10.21
N ALA A 17 7.07 -1.50 10.23
CA ALA A 17 7.98 -2.34 9.46
C ALA A 17 7.87 -3.82 9.85
N ILE A 18 7.86 -4.12 11.14
CA ILE A 18 7.69 -5.49 11.65
C ILE A 18 6.34 -6.07 11.22
N GLY A 19 5.26 -5.32 11.40
CA GLY A 19 3.92 -5.76 11.01
C GLY A 19 3.82 -6.05 9.50
N PHE A 20 4.41 -5.20 8.67
CA PHE A 20 4.43 -5.36 7.22
C PHE A 20 5.24 -6.59 6.80
N VAL A 21 6.41 -6.83 7.40
CA VAL A 21 7.21 -8.04 7.15
C VAL A 21 6.43 -9.29 7.55
N LEU A 22 5.88 -9.33 8.76
CA LEU A 22 5.16 -10.51 9.26
C LEU A 22 3.96 -10.84 8.36
N PHE A 23 3.15 -9.85 8.00
CA PHE A 23 1.98 -10.06 7.16
C PHE A 23 2.37 -10.39 5.70
N GLY A 24 3.40 -9.72 5.16
CA GLY A 24 3.95 -10.03 3.84
C GLY A 24 4.47 -11.46 3.73
N LEU A 25 5.24 -11.91 4.72
CA LEU A 25 5.74 -13.30 4.80
C LEU A 25 4.60 -14.29 4.97
N GLN A 26 3.62 -14.00 5.84
CA GLN A 26 2.44 -14.85 6.01
C GLN A 26 1.74 -15.09 4.67
N LEU A 27 1.48 -14.03 3.89
CA LEU A 27 0.85 -14.12 2.56
C LEU A 27 1.70 -14.92 1.57
N MET A 28 3.02 -14.72 1.56
CA MET A 28 3.95 -15.49 0.72
C MET A 28 3.96 -16.97 1.07
N LEU A 29 3.74 -17.34 2.34
CA LEU A 29 3.72 -18.74 2.76
C LEU A 29 2.33 -19.37 2.54
N SER A 30 1.26 -18.65 2.86
CA SER A 30 -0.08 -19.22 2.94
C SER A 30 -0.88 -19.17 1.63
N ALA A 31 -0.54 -18.25 0.72
CA ALA A 31 -1.35 -17.93 -0.46
C ALA A 31 -0.56 -17.92 -1.78
N ARG A 32 0.52 -18.71 -1.86
CA ARG A 32 1.50 -18.79 -2.97
C ARG A 32 0.89 -18.85 -4.37
N ARG A 33 -0.23 -19.55 -4.53
CA ARG A 33 -0.87 -19.77 -5.84
C ARG A 33 -1.74 -18.60 -6.29
N SER A 34 -2.16 -17.72 -5.38
CA SER A 34 -3.01 -16.60 -5.75
C SER A 34 -2.17 -15.40 -6.24
N PRO A 35 -2.44 -14.87 -7.44
CA PRO A 35 -1.69 -13.74 -8.00
C PRO A 35 -1.88 -12.46 -7.18
N ARG A 36 -3.06 -12.26 -6.61
CA ARG A 36 -3.36 -11.11 -5.74
C ARG A 36 -2.62 -11.14 -4.42
N ALA A 37 -2.54 -12.29 -3.75
CA ALA A 37 -1.79 -12.35 -2.50
C ALA A 37 -0.30 -12.14 -2.73
N ARG A 38 0.24 -12.51 -3.91
CA ARG A 38 1.61 -12.17 -4.30
C ARG A 38 1.80 -10.66 -4.51
N LEU A 39 0.88 -9.99 -5.19
CA LEU A 39 0.92 -8.53 -5.32
C LEU A 39 0.81 -7.84 -3.96
N LEU A 40 -0.13 -8.29 -3.13
CA LEU A 40 -0.29 -7.76 -1.78
C LEU A 40 0.96 -8.03 -0.93
N SER A 41 1.57 -9.22 -1.01
CA SER A 41 2.82 -9.50 -0.28
C SER A 41 3.98 -8.63 -0.75
N MET A 42 4.11 -8.40 -2.06
CA MET A 42 5.10 -7.46 -2.60
C MET A 42 4.86 -6.04 -2.08
N CYS A 43 3.60 -5.60 -2.04
CA CYS A 43 3.20 -4.33 -1.45
C CYS A 43 3.61 -4.25 0.04
N MET A 44 3.31 -5.28 0.84
CA MET A 44 3.69 -5.28 2.26
C MET A 44 5.22 -5.23 2.44
N ILE A 45 5.99 -5.98 1.65
CA ILE A 45 7.47 -5.97 1.73
C ILE A 45 8.03 -4.60 1.34
N ALA A 46 7.48 -3.95 0.31
CA ALA A 46 7.88 -2.60 -0.05
C ALA A 46 7.51 -1.58 1.05
N GLY A 47 6.35 -1.71 1.68
CA GLY A 47 5.94 -0.92 2.84
C GLY A 47 6.88 -1.11 4.04
N ALA A 48 7.32 -2.34 4.29
CA ALA A 48 8.33 -2.64 5.31
C ALA A 48 9.67 -1.95 5.01
N ALA A 49 10.15 -2.02 3.76
CA ALA A 49 11.38 -1.36 3.35
C ALA A 49 11.29 0.16 3.54
N TRP A 50 10.16 0.76 3.17
CA TRP A 50 9.88 2.16 3.40
C TRP A 50 9.93 2.53 4.89
N CYS A 51 9.18 1.84 5.74
CA CYS A 51 9.19 2.10 7.18
C CYS A 51 10.56 1.88 7.82
N ALA A 52 11.30 0.85 7.40
CA ALA A 52 12.66 0.58 7.89
C ALA A 52 13.64 1.69 7.49
N LEU A 53 13.53 2.25 6.29
CA LEU A 53 14.34 3.37 5.84
C LEU A 53 14.00 4.66 6.59
N CYS A 54 12.71 4.92 6.89
CA CYS A 54 12.31 6.03 7.75
C CYS A 54 12.87 5.88 9.17
N ALA A 55 12.78 4.69 9.77
CA ALA A 55 13.38 4.40 11.07
C ALA A 55 14.92 4.55 11.05
N GLY A 56 15.57 4.08 9.99
CA GLY A 56 17.02 4.24 9.78
C GLY A 56 17.43 5.70 9.65
N PHE A 57 16.63 6.53 8.97
CA PHE A 57 16.85 7.98 8.87
C PHE A 57 16.77 8.69 10.23
N VAL A 58 15.87 8.25 11.11
CA VAL A 58 15.77 8.81 12.48
C VAL A 58 17.06 8.53 13.29
N LEU A 59 17.63 7.33 13.15
CA LEU A 59 18.88 6.94 13.83
C LEU A 59 20.11 7.61 13.20
N HIS A 60 20.12 7.73 11.87
CA HIS A 60 21.21 8.26 11.09
C HIS A 60 20.65 9.26 10.05
N PRO A 61 20.67 10.57 10.32
CA PRO A 61 20.06 11.59 9.46
C PRO A 61 20.91 11.87 8.21
N LEU A 62 21.11 10.84 7.39
CA LEU A 62 21.85 10.88 6.14
C LEU A 62 20.88 11.21 4.99
N PRO A 63 21.22 12.17 4.11
CA PRO A 63 20.38 12.50 2.95
C PRO A 63 20.07 11.30 2.06
N VAL A 64 21.01 10.36 1.93
CA VAL A 64 20.84 9.13 1.15
C VAL A 64 19.74 8.22 1.74
N LEU A 65 19.61 8.14 3.06
CA LEU A 65 18.55 7.35 3.68
C LEU A 65 17.18 7.97 3.42
N LEU A 66 17.10 9.30 3.42
CA LEU A 66 15.87 10.01 3.09
C LEU A 66 15.46 9.78 1.63
N THR A 67 16.39 9.87 0.68
CA THR A 67 16.09 9.63 -0.73
C THR A 67 15.66 8.19 -0.99
N LEU A 68 16.31 7.21 -0.35
CA LEU A 68 15.90 5.82 -0.39
C LEU A 68 14.52 5.62 0.24
N ALA A 69 14.21 6.27 1.37
CA ALA A 69 12.90 6.18 2.01
C ALA A 69 11.79 6.66 1.08
N HIS A 70 11.96 7.79 0.41
CA HIS A 70 10.98 8.28 -0.58
C HIS A 70 10.87 7.39 -1.82
N ALA A 71 11.98 6.83 -2.31
CA ALA A 71 11.94 5.86 -3.40
C ALA A 71 11.17 4.59 -3.00
N ALA A 72 11.35 4.13 -1.75
CA ALA A 72 10.61 3.00 -1.20
C ALA A 72 9.12 3.33 -0.99
N ASP A 73 8.77 4.55 -0.55
CA ASP A 73 7.38 5.03 -0.44
C ASP A 73 6.69 5.04 -1.82
N ALA A 74 7.39 5.52 -2.85
CA ALA A 74 6.89 5.53 -4.23
C ALA A 74 6.70 4.11 -4.78
N LEU A 75 7.64 3.19 -4.50
CA LEU A 75 7.52 1.79 -4.87
C LEU A 75 6.36 1.11 -4.14
N HIS A 76 6.20 1.38 -2.85
CA HIS A 76 5.07 0.90 -2.05
C HIS A 76 3.75 1.38 -2.64
N SER A 77 3.62 2.68 -2.92
CA SER A 77 2.45 3.30 -3.56
C SER A 77 2.14 2.71 -4.94
N LEU A 78 3.17 2.45 -5.76
CA LEU A 78 3.02 1.81 -7.06
C LEU A 78 2.46 0.39 -6.91
N LEU A 79 3.08 -0.44 -6.08
CA LEU A 79 2.65 -1.82 -5.86
C LEU A 79 1.24 -1.88 -5.26
N PHE A 80 0.93 -0.94 -4.39
CA PHE A 80 -0.38 -0.78 -3.79
C PHE A 80 -1.46 -0.46 -4.83
N LEU A 81 -1.23 0.54 -5.68
CA LEU A 81 -2.17 0.91 -6.75
C LEU A 81 -2.28 -0.18 -7.82
N LEU A 82 -1.21 -0.90 -8.13
CA LEU A 82 -1.25 -2.06 -9.02
C LEU A 82 -2.06 -3.21 -8.41
N PHE A 83 -1.95 -3.43 -7.10
CA PHE A 83 -2.79 -4.39 -6.39
C PHE A 83 -4.28 -4.01 -6.49
N LEU A 84 -4.64 -2.74 -6.21
CA LEU A 84 -6.03 -2.28 -6.35
C LEU A 84 -6.53 -2.40 -7.79
N ALA A 85 -5.74 -1.96 -8.76
CA ALA A 85 -6.08 -2.10 -10.18
C ALA A 85 -6.30 -3.56 -10.56
N ALA A 86 -5.45 -4.48 -10.10
CA ALA A 86 -5.61 -5.92 -10.35
C ALA A 86 -6.93 -6.46 -9.75
N CYS A 87 -7.32 -6.01 -8.55
CA CYS A 87 -8.60 -6.37 -7.95
C CYS A 87 -9.81 -5.78 -8.69
N VAL A 88 -9.68 -4.62 -9.32
CA VAL A 88 -10.74 -4.01 -10.14
C VAL A 88 -10.87 -4.72 -11.50
N ILE A 89 -9.76 -5.06 -12.15
CA ILE A 89 -9.76 -5.64 -13.51
C ILE A 89 -10.25 -7.09 -13.52
N ASP A 90 -9.83 -7.85 -12.53
CA ASP A 90 -10.22 -9.24 -12.34
C ASP A 90 -10.77 -9.32 -10.93
N PRO A 91 -12.11 -9.27 -10.71
CA PRO A 91 -12.73 -9.41 -9.38
C PRO A 91 -12.69 -10.84 -8.85
N GLU A 92 -12.66 -11.86 -9.72
CA GLU A 92 -12.68 -13.28 -9.36
C GLU A 92 -11.28 -13.88 -9.12
N GLY A 93 -10.26 -13.39 -9.79
CA GLY A 93 -8.85 -13.64 -9.46
C GLY A 93 -8.30 -14.87 -10.15
N LEU A 94 -8.96 -15.23 -11.24
CA LEU A 94 -8.70 -16.41 -12.05
C LEU A 94 -7.47 -16.21 -12.94
N ARG A 95 -7.11 -14.96 -13.27
CA ARG A 95 -6.03 -14.67 -14.21
C ARG A 95 -4.67 -14.65 -13.51
N PRO A 96 -3.65 -15.37 -14.03
CA PRO A 96 -2.32 -15.35 -13.44
C PRO A 96 -1.68 -13.97 -13.54
N LEU A 97 -0.80 -13.67 -12.58
CA LEU A 97 -0.12 -12.37 -12.47
C LEU A 97 0.64 -12.01 -13.76
N SER A 98 1.30 -12.99 -14.38
CA SER A 98 2.03 -12.79 -15.64
C SER A 98 1.14 -12.30 -16.78
N HIS A 99 -0.14 -12.69 -16.82
CA HIS A 99 -1.07 -12.22 -17.84
C HIS A 99 -1.43 -10.74 -17.62
N LEU A 100 -1.65 -10.33 -16.36
CA LEU A 100 -1.92 -8.94 -16.00
C LEU A 100 -0.75 -8.01 -16.36
N LEU A 101 0.48 -8.46 -16.15
CA LEU A 101 1.70 -7.70 -16.49
C LEU A 101 2.00 -7.68 -18.00
N LYS A 102 1.79 -8.80 -18.72
CA LYS A 102 2.09 -8.89 -20.16
C LYS A 102 1.06 -8.17 -21.03
N ARG A 103 -0.20 -8.08 -20.58
CA ARG A 103 -1.27 -7.37 -21.26
C ARG A 103 -1.93 -6.40 -20.29
N PRO A 104 -1.22 -5.32 -19.91
CA PRO A 104 -1.76 -4.37 -18.94
C PRO A 104 -3.05 -3.78 -19.49
N SER A 105 -4.07 -3.65 -18.63
CA SER A 105 -5.28 -2.92 -18.99
C SER A 105 -4.97 -1.42 -19.10
N TRP A 106 -5.93 -0.64 -19.61
CA TRP A 106 -5.79 0.82 -19.63
C TRP A 106 -5.58 1.39 -18.23
N LEU A 107 -6.23 0.81 -17.21
CA LEU A 107 -6.10 1.22 -15.80
C LEU A 107 -4.70 0.95 -15.25
N MET A 108 -4.12 -0.23 -15.52
CA MET A 108 -2.73 -0.53 -15.11
C MET A 108 -1.72 0.38 -15.80
N ARG A 109 -1.91 0.66 -17.09
CA ARG A 109 -1.09 1.64 -17.80
C ARG A 109 -1.21 3.03 -17.18
N PHE A 110 -2.42 3.46 -16.84
CA PHE A 110 -2.65 4.73 -16.17
C PHE A 110 -1.94 4.81 -14.81
N VAL A 111 -1.99 3.75 -13.99
CA VAL A 111 -1.23 3.68 -12.73
C VAL A 111 0.29 3.76 -12.99
N LEU A 112 0.82 3.00 -13.95
CA LEU A 112 2.25 3.02 -14.27
C LEU A 112 2.70 4.42 -14.74
N VAL A 113 1.93 5.05 -15.64
CA VAL A 113 2.23 6.37 -16.18
C VAL A 113 2.08 7.48 -15.14
N SER A 114 1.21 7.32 -14.14
CA SER A 114 1.06 8.32 -13.07
C SER A 114 2.15 8.22 -11.99
N VAL A 115 2.59 7.01 -11.63
CA VAL A 115 3.52 6.83 -10.49
C VAL A 115 4.99 6.78 -10.90
N LEU A 116 5.34 6.11 -12.01
CA LEU A 116 6.75 5.94 -12.39
C LEU A 116 7.47 7.27 -12.67
N PRO A 117 6.88 8.24 -13.39
CA PRO A 117 7.55 9.52 -13.62
C PRO A 117 7.80 10.30 -12.33
N VAL A 118 6.88 10.20 -11.36
CA VAL A 118 7.03 10.84 -10.04
C VAL A 118 8.22 10.26 -9.30
N ALA A 119 8.33 8.92 -9.26
CA ALA A 119 9.44 8.23 -8.60
C ALA A 119 10.79 8.58 -9.25
N LEU A 120 10.86 8.54 -10.59
CA LEU A 120 12.07 8.85 -11.33
C LEU A 120 12.48 10.32 -11.20
N ALA A 121 11.51 11.23 -11.30
CA ALA A 121 11.74 12.67 -11.11
C ALA A 121 12.29 12.97 -9.72
N TYR A 122 11.75 12.33 -8.68
CA TYR A 122 12.24 12.54 -7.32
C TYR A 122 13.69 12.09 -7.15
N VAL A 123 14.04 10.88 -7.60
CA VAL A 123 15.42 10.36 -7.52
C VAL A 123 16.37 11.27 -8.31
N ALA A 124 15.98 11.69 -9.52
CA ALA A 124 16.79 12.61 -10.32
C ALA A 124 17.00 13.97 -9.63
N ILE A 125 15.91 14.60 -9.16
CA ILE A 125 15.97 15.90 -8.49
C ILE A 125 16.85 15.83 -7.23
N SER A 126 16.76 14.73 -6.47
CA SER A 126 17.56 14.56 -5.25
C SER A 126 19.07 14.48 -5.48
N TRP A 127 19.50 14.12 -6.69
CA TRP A 127 20.92 14.00 -7.06
C TRP A 127 21.45 15.24 -7.77
N PHE A 128 20.62 15.91 -8.58
CA PHE A 128 21.05 16.98 -9.48
C PHE A 128 20.72 18.39 -8.99
N VAL A 129 19.78 18.55 -8.05
CA VAL A 129 19.33 19.87 -7.58
C VAL A 129 19.77 20.07 -6.12
N PRO A 130 20.50 21.15 -5.81
CA PRO A 130 20.78 21.52 -4.42
C PRO A 130 19.50 21.60 -3.59
N ALA A 131 19.54 21.07 -2.37
CA ALA A 131 18.38 21.00 -1.49
C ALA A 131 17.68 22.37 -1.37
N GLY A 132 16.38 22.40 -1.66
CA GLY A 132 15.57 23.61 -1.66
C GLY A 132 14.07 23.29 -1.55
N LEU A 133 13.25 24.33 -1.34
CA LEU A 133 11.81 24.19 -1.10
C LEU A 133 11.01 23.70 -2.33
N ALA A 134 11.53 23.89 -3.55
CA ALA A 134 10.83 23.52 -4.78
C ALA A 134 10.71 21.99 -4.99
N PRO A 135 11.79 21.20 -4.88
CA PRO A 135 11.72 19.73 -4.85
C PRO A 135 10.74 19.15 -3.83
N LEU A 136 10.76 19.71 -2.61
CA LEU A 136 9.91 19.26 -1.52
C LEU A 136 8.43 19.48 -1.85
N ARG A 137 8.06 20.68 -2.32
CA ARG A 137 6.68 21.01 -2.72
C ARG A 137 6.18 20.14 -3.85
N TRP A 138 7.01 19.89 -4.86
CA TRP A 138 6.65 18.99 -5.95
C TRP A 138 6.34 17.58 -5.43
N LEU A 139 7.20 17.03 -4.55
CA LEU A 139 6.98 15.73 -3.95
C LEU A 139 5.69 15.67 -3.11
N MET A 140 5.43 16.69 -2.29
CA MET A 140 4.19 16.73 -1.48
C MET A 140 2.95 16.81 -2.37
N ALA A 141 3.00 17.56 -3.48
CA ALA A 141 1.92 17.60 -4.48
C ALA A 141 1.69 16.24 -5.16
N CYS A 142 2.77 15.53 -5.50
CA CYS A 142 2.63 14.19 -6.04
C CYS A 142 2.06 13.21 -5.00
N GLY A 143 2.51 13.27 -3.74
CA GLY A 143 1.96 12.47 -2.65
C GLY A 143 0.46 12.72 -2.43
N LEU A 144 0.04 14.00 -2.48
CA LEU A 144 -1.36 14.38 -2.41
C LEU A 144 -2.18 13.77 -3.57
N ALA A 145 -1.68 13.91 -4.81
CA ALA A 145 -2.34 13.34 -5.99
C ALA A 145 -2.43 11.81 -5.94
N LEU A 146 -1.38 11.13 -5.45
CA LEU A 146 -1.37 9.68 -5.25
C LEU A 146 -2.36 9.25 -4.15
N SER A 147 -2.49 10.02 -3.08
CA SER A 147 -3.47 9.76 -2.01
C SER A 147 -4.91 9.86 -2.52
N LEU A 148 -5.19 10.88 -3.36
CA LEU A 148 -6.48 11.01 -4.05
C LEU A 148 -6.74 9.85 -5.01
N LEU A 149 -5.75 9.49 -5.83
CA LEU A 149 -5.86 8.36 -6.73
C LEU A 149 -6.10 7.05 -5.96
N GLY A 150 -5.40 6.85 -4.85
CA GLY A 150 -5.59 5.71 -3.96
C GLY A 150 -7.00 5.67 -3.38
N ALA A 151 -7.57 6.81 -2.98
CA ALA A 151 -8.94 6.89 -2.48
C ALA A 151 -9.96 6.51 -3.56
N VAL A 152 -9.82 7.04 -4.77
CA VAL A 152 -10.68 6.68 -5.91
C VAL A 152 -10.55 5.20 -6.24
N MET A 153 -9.32 4.66 -6.30
CA MET A 153 -9.09 3.24 -6.56
C MET A 153 -9.66 2.35 -5.45
N THR A 154 -9.61 2.78 -4.19
CA THR A 154 -10.21 2.07 -3.07
C THR A 154 -11.74 2.03 -3.18
N GLU A 155 -12.35 3.12 -3.60
CA GLU A 155 -13.79 3.16 -3.88
C GLU A 155 -14.16 2.23 -5.04
N GLN A 156 -13.42 2.27 -6.15
CA GLN A 156 -13.64 1.38 -7.29
C GLN A 156 -13.46 -0.08 -6.88
N PHE A 157 -12.44 -0.40 -6.08
CA PHE A 157 -12.22 -1.73 -5.52
C PHE A 157 -13.42 -2.22 -4.69
N TYR A 158 -13.94 -1.38 -3.80
CA TYR A 158 -15.10 -1.74 -2.98
C TYR A 158 -16.39 -1.89 -3.80
N ARG A 159 -16.66 -0.96 -4.74
CA ARG A 159 -17.85 -0.98 -5.59
C ARG A 159 -17.87 -2.18 -6.53
N ASN A 160 -16.72 -2.52 -7.11
CA ASN A 160 -16.56 -3.60 -8.06
C ASN A 160 -16.47 -4.99 -7.39
N THR A 161 -16.41 -5.05 -6.06
CA THR A 161 -16.48 -6.30 -5.30
C THR A 161 -17.93 -6.84 -5.30
N PRO A 162 -18.16 -8.09 -5.75
CA PRO A 162 -19.47 -8.75 -5.67
C PRO A 162 -20.04 -8.73 -4.25
N GLN A 163 -21.36 -8.58 -4.11
CA GLN A 163 -22.01 -8.43 -2.81
C GLN A 163 -21.66 -9.56 -1.81
N GLN A 164 -21.51 -10.78 -2.31
CA GLN A 164 -21.08 -11.96 -1.55
C GLN A 164 -19.71 -11.81 -0.85
N TRP A 165 -18.80 -10.97 -1.37
CA TRP A 165 -17.44 -10.81 -0.83
C TRP A 165 -17.24 -9.50 -0.07
N ARG A 166 -18.20 -8.57 -0.12
CA ARG A 166 -18.09 -7.25 0.51
C ARG A 166 -17.83 -7.33 2.01
N TRP A 167 -18.46 -8.28 2.72
CA TRP A 167 -18.23 -8.43 4.17
C TRP A 167 -16.78 -8.80 4.51
N GLY A 168 -16.15 -9.64 3.68
CA GLY A 168 -14.75 -10.02 3.85
C GLY A 168 -13.80 -8.86 3.63
N ILE A 169 -14.09 -8.00 2.64
CA ILE A 169 -13.21 -6.91 2.21
C ILE A 169 -13.38 -5.63 3.05
N LYS A 170 -14.52 -5.42 3.70
CA LYS A 170 -14.82 -4.24 4.53
C LYS A 170 -13.68 -3.82 5.48
N PRO A 171 -13.05 -4.71 6.29
CA PRO A 171 -11.95 -4.32 7.15
C PRO A 171 -10.78 -3.71 6.37
N MET A 172 -10.41 -4.32 5.24
CA MET A 172 -9.35 -3.79 4.39
C MET A 172 -9.73 -2.45 3.79
N ALA A 173 -10.94 -2.30 3.25
CA ALA A 173 -11.41 -1.02 2.73
C ALA A 173 -11.39 0.09 3.80
N LEU A 174 -11.70 -0.25 5.05
CA LEU A 174 -11.61 0.69 6.18
C LEU A 174 -10.16 1.08 6.49
N GLY A 175 -9.23 0.12 6.54
CA GLY A 175 -7.81 0.39 6.76
C GLY A 175 -7.19 1.24 5.64
N LEU A 176 -7.62 1.01 4.41
CA LEU A 176 -7.24 1.82 3.25
C LEU A 176 -7.78 3.24 3.34
N ALA A 177 -9.09 3.38 3.58
CA ALA A 177 -9.71 4.68 3.72
C ALA A 177 -9.07 5.50 4.83
N PHE A 178 -8.79 4.88 5.98
CA PHE A 178 -8.13 5.55 7.10
C PHE A 178 -6.71 6.00 6.76
N SER A 179 -5.89 5.13 6.16
CA SER A 179 -4.50 5.46 5.79
C SER A 179 -4.45 6.56 4.73
N LEU A 180 -5.27 6.45 3.68
CA LEU A 180 -5.32 7.41 2.57
C LEU A 180 -5.89 8.76 2.99
N ALA A 181 -6.87 8.79 3.91
CA ALA A 181 -7.37 10.04 4.47
C ALA A 181 -6.30 10.75 5.30
N PHE A 182 -5.51 10.01 6.07
CA PHE A 182 -4.38 10.57 6.80
C PHE A 182 -3.28 11.07 5.86
N ASP A 183 -2.90 10.29 4.85
CA ASP A 183 -1.90 10.70 3.85
C ASP A 183 -2.35 11.96 3.10
N LEU A 184 -3.63 12.04 2.72
CA LEU A 184 -4.21 13.24 2.11
C LEU A 184 -4.05 14.47 3.02
N TYR A 185 -4.35 14.32 4.31
CA TYR A 185 -4.18 15.39 5.30
C TYR A 185 -2.71 15.78 5.44
N PHE A 186 -1.81 14.81 5.62
CA PHE A 186 -0.36 15.02 5.76
C PHE A 186 0.20 15.79 4.57
N PHE A 187 -0.05 15.34 3.33
CA PHE A 187 0.47 16.02 2.14
C PHE A 187 -0.18 17.39 1.91
N SER A 188 -1.45 17.57 2.26
CA SER A 188 -2.14 18.87 2.15
C SER A 188 -1.57 19.88 3.14
N GLU A 189 -1.35 19.47 4.39
CA GLU A 189 -0.73 20.29 5.43
C GLU A 189 0.67 20.72 4.98
N SER A 190 1.49 19.76 4.54
CA SER A 190 2.88 20.06 4.16
C SER A 190 2.99 20.97 2.94
N LEU A 191 2.00 20.95 2.04
CA LEU A 191 1.91 21.90 0.92
C LEU A 191 1.51 23.30 1.36
N MET A 192 0.55 23.40 2.29
CA MET A 192 0.01 24.67 2.78
C MET A 192 1.06 25.45 3.58
N PHE A 193 1.75 24.76 4.49
CA PHE A 193 2.77 25.37 5.36
C PHE A 193 4.18 25.34 4.75
N ARG A 194 4.36 24.64 3.62
CA ARG A 194 5.64 24.50 2.90
C ARG A 194 6.75 23.87 3.75
N GLU A 195 6.36 23.11 4.76
CA GLU A 195 7.22 22.43 5.71
C GLU A 195 6.60 21.06 6.03
N GLN A 196 7.42 20.08 6.41
CA GLN A 196 6.91 18.79 6.88
C GLN A 196 6.88 18.80 8.41
N ASP A 197 5.68 18.73 9.00
CA ASP A 197 5.55 18.55 10.44
C ASP A 197 6.09 17.17 10.85
N ALA A 198 7.15 17.16 11.65
CA ALA A 198 7.79 15.95 12.15
C ALA A 198 6.85 15.08 12.99
N ASN A 199 5.87 15.67 13.69
CA ASN A 199 4.88 14.94 14.47
C ASN A 199 3.90 14.20 13.55
N LEU A 200 3.39 14.87 12.51
CA LEU A 200 2.49 14.24 11.54
C LEU A 200 3.22 13.15 10.75
N TRP A 201 4.48 13.39 10.39
CA TRP A 201 5.33 12.37 9.77
C TRP A 201 5.49 11.15 10.68
N ALA A 202 5.77 11.33 11.97
CA ALA A 202 5.87 10.23 12.92
C ALA A 202 4.55 9.45 13.09
N VAL A 203 3.41 10.14 13.15
CA VAL A 203 2.07 9.53 13.25
C VAL A 203 1.74 8.71 12.01
N ARG A 204 2.23 9.10 10.82
CA ARG A 204 2.04 8.34 9.57
C ARG A 204 2.44 6.88 9.71
N GLY A 205 3.58 6.60 10.34
CA GLY A 205 4.04 5.24 10.60
C GLY A 205 3.03 4.42 11.42
N LEU A 206 2.49 5.01 12.49
CA LEU A 206 1.50 4.38 13.36
C LEU A 206 0.17 4.12 12.63
N VAL A 207 -0.28 5.07 11.81
CA VAL A 207 -1.50 4.93 10.99
C VAL A 207 -1.40 3.73 10.05
N HIS A 208 -0.27 3.58 9.35
CA HIS A 208 -0.04 2.40 8.51
C HIS A 208 0.08 1.12 9.33
N ALA A 209 0.67 1.16 10.53
CA ALA A 209 0.72 0.01 11.42
C ALA A 209 -0.68 -0.48 11.81
N LEU A 210 -1.63 0.43 12.06
CA LEU A 210 -3.03 0.11 12.37
C LEU A 210 -3.81 -0.45 11.18
N ALA A 211 -3.38 -0.16 9.95
CA ALA A 211 -4.00 -0.73 8.74
C ALA A 211 -3.67 -2.22 8.55
N ILE A 212 -2.51 -2.68 9.03
CA ILE A 212 -2.03 -4.06 8.90
C ILE A 212 -3.00 -5.09 9.50
N PRO A 213 -3.47 -4.98 10.76
CA PRO A 213 -4.42 -5.95 11.32
C PRO A 213 -5.74 -5.96 10.55
N LEU A 214 -6.17 -4.84 9.97
CA LEU A 214 -7.36 -4.77 9.13
C LEU A 214 -7.17 -5.49 7.79
N PHE A 215 -5.98 -5.39 7.18
CA PHE A 215 -5.63 -6.17 6.00
C PHE A 215 -5.56 -7.67 6.31
N ALA A 216 -4.97 -8.04 7.45
CA ALA A 216 -4.90 -9.41 7.91
C ALA A 216 -6.29 -10.01 8.16
N ALA A 217 -7.17 -9.28 8.84
CA ALA A 217 -8.55 -9.69 9.09
C ALA A 217 -9.33 -9.91 7.77
N SER A 218 -9.17 -9.03 6.80
CA SER A 218 -9.78 -9.19 5.47
C SER A 218 -9.24 -10.42 4.74
N SER A 219 -7.92 -10.61 4.73
CA SER A 219 -7.27 -11.77 4.10
C SER A 219 -7.74 -13.10 4.70
N ALA A 220 -7.83 -13.18 6.03
CA ALA A 220 -8.32 -14.35 6.73
C ALA A 220 -9.78 -14.66 6.36
N ARG A 221 -10.66 -13.65 6.35
CA ARG A 221 -12.07 -13.80 5.98
C ARG A 221 -12.22 -14.28 4.54
N VAL A 222 -11.58 -13.62 3.58
CA VAL A 222 -11.72 -13.98 2.14
C VAL A 222 -11.26 -15.42 1.88
N ARG A 223 -10.19 -15.88 2.55
CA ARG A 223 -9.71 -17.25 2.43
C ARG A 223 -10.72 -18.27 2.97
N GLU A 224 -11.33 -17.98 4.11
CA GLU A 224 -12.34 -18.85 4.72
C GLU A 224 -13.57 -19.08 3.80
N TRP A 225 -14.04 -18.03 3.13
CA TRP A 225 -15.14 -18.15 2.15
C TRP A 225 -14.76 -18.98 0.92
N SER A 226 -13.53 -18.81 0.40
CA SER A 226 -13.05 -19.59 -0.75
C SER A 226 -13.02 -21.10 -0.46
N ILE A 227 -12.71 -21.49 0.79
CA ILE A 227 -12.71 -22.90 1.21
C ILE A 227 -14.15 -23.44 1.26
N ARG A 228 -15.09 -22.70 1.89
CA ARG A 228 -16.49 -23.15 2.03
C ARG A 228 -17.21 -23.30 0.68
N LEU A 229 -17.01 -22.38 -0.25
CA LEU A 229 -17.65 -22.43 -1.57
C LEU A 229 -17.15 -23.61 -2.41
N ASN A 230 -15.87 -24.00 -2.28
CA ASN A 230 -15.33 -25.14 -2.99
C ASN A 230 -15.96 -26.46 -2.49
N VAL A 231 -16.14 -26.60 -1.17
CA VAL A 231 -16.78 -27.77 -0.55
C VAL A 231 -18.27 -27.87 -0.90
N SER A 232 -18.99 -26.75 -1.00
CA SER A 232 -20.40 -26.74 -1.37
C SER A 232 -20.65 -27.11 -2.83
N ARG A 233 -19.70 -26.87 -3.74
CA ARG A 233 -19.82 -27.29 -5.15
C ARG A 233 -19.56 -28.79 -5.31
N ASP A 234 -18.62 -29.35 -4.56
CA ASP A 234 -18.35 -30.80 -4.56
C ASP A 234 -19.54 -31.60 -4.00
N ALA A 235 -20.28 -31.07 -3.02
CA ALA A 235 -21.45 -31.74 -2.45
C ALA A 235 -22.66 -31.83 -3.41
N VAL A 236 -22.83 -30.86 -4.32
CA VAL A 236 -23.97 -30.84 -5.26
C VAL A 236 -23.79 -31.86 -6.39
N PHE A 237 -22.56 -32.26 -6.73
CA PHE A 237 -22.31 -33.29 -7.75
C PHE A 237 -22.66 -34.73 -7.31
N HIS A 238 -22.93 -34.95 -6.02
CA HIS A 238 -23.33 -36.27 -5.51
C HIS A 238 -24.84 -36.44 -5.33
N THR A 239 -25.66 -35.40 -5.56
CA THR A 239 -27.12 -35.49 -5.36
C THR A 239 -27.92 -35.55 -6.67
N SER A 240 -27.27 -35.37 -7.82
CA SER A 240 -27.89 -35.48 -9.16
C SER A 240 -27.57 -36.80 -9.88
N ALA A 241 -26.92 -37.75 -9.20
CA ALA A 241 -26.56 -39.07 -9.72
C ALA A 241 -27.37 -40.22 -9.09
N LEU A 242 -28.50 -39.93 -8.42
CA LEU A 242 -29.42 -40.93 -7.87
C LEU A 242 -30.83 -40.73 -8.43
#